data_AF-A0A0E3QRX4-F1
#
_entry.id   AF-A0A0E3QRX4-F1
#
_cell.length_a   1.000
_cell.length_b   1.000
_cell.length_c   1.000
_cell.angle_alpha   90.00
_cell.angle_beta   90.00
_cell.angle_gamma   90.00
#
_symmetry.space_group_name_H-M   'P 1'
#
loop_
_entity.id
_entity.type
_entity.pdbx_description
1 polymer ?
#
loop_
_entity_poly.entity_id
_entity_poly.type
_entity_poly.pdbx_seq_one_letter_code
_entity_poly.pdbx_strand_id
1 'polypeptide(L)'
;MPVLSIIACEMLEDELAYVLSEDHDLNQLIVVENRQSFRFVRKLKSRNCQPRLFPLDKVPIFLKEANNSVYNSVYSSVSVNILKFLLKFPFFKKIPHNSRGKSKEKNKEKPIVVVNTLKLGLHADCELLRSEIYQNIRKMATFSDGILIFYGNCGHSLRNTAVDFKDLPCSLYFLKDENGEIVDDCISVALGGNDNYAEVMQSGKGIGMIYLTPMWASSWKKMRMESNNTSDFNDSFLKKHYRKVVKINNKISKRDEFDKNVLNYSQTFDMSITEMEGSMEIASKSYLNAKNDVCKKVVLN
;
A
#
# COMPACT_ATOMS: atom_id res chain seq x y z
N MET A 1 -19.86 5.09 -6.37
CA MET A 1 -18.47 5.33 -5.94
C MET A 1 -17.69 4.03 -5.93
N PRO A 2 -16.65 3.89 -6.76
CA PRO A 2 -15.79 2.71 -6.76
C PRO A 2 -15.07 2.52 -5.42
N VAL A 3 -14.92 1.28 -4.98
CA VAL A 3 -14.15 0.89 -3.79
C VAL A 3 -12.98 0.00 -4.20
N LEU A 4 -11.76 0.52 -4.03
CA LEU A 4 -10.52 -0.26 -4.18
C LEU A 4 -10.01 -0.63 -2.77
N SER A 5 -10.02 -1.92 -2.47
CA SER A 5 -9.39 -2.44 -1.27
C SER A 5 -7.93 -2.80 -1.53
N ILE A 6 -7.09 -2.69 -0.50
CA ILE A 6 -5.67 -3.06 -0.53
C ILE A 6 -5.38 -3.95 0.67
N ILE A 7 -4.87 -5.16 0.43
CA ILE A 7 -4.35 -6.05 1.46
C ILE A 7 -2.83 -5.95 1.41
N ALA A 8 -2.20 -5.40 2.45
CA ALA A 8 -0.83 -4.93 2.38
C ALA A 8 0.15 -5.64 3.33
N CYS A 9 1.37 -5.85 2.82
CA CYS A 9 2.50 -6.29 3.61
C CYS A 9 2.97 -5.18 4.53
N GLU A 10 3.17 -5.48 5.81
CA GLU A 10 3.75 -4.52 6.76
C GLU A 10 5.11 -4.03 6.24
N MET A 11 5.91 -4.87 5.57
CA MET A 11 7.21 -4.47 5.00
C MET A 11 7.13 -3.47 3.86
N LEU A 12 5.98 -3.31 3.23
CA LEU A 12 5.75 -2.39 2.11
C LEU A 12 5.00 -1.12 2.53
N GLU A 13 4.95 -0.83 3.84
CA GLU A 13 4.29 0.37 4.37
C GLU A 13 4.85 1.67 3.79
N ASP A 14 6.15 1.72 3.54
CA ASP A 14 6.82 2.93 3.04
C ASP A 14 6.37 3.21 1.60
N GLU A 15 6.46 2.20 0.74
CA GLU A 15 6.02 2.20 -0.65
C GLU A 15 4.52 2.53 -0.73
N LEU A 16 3.69 1.88 0.07
CA LEU A 16 2.25 2.15 0.08
C LEU A 16 1.93 3.56 0.57
N ALA A 17 2.59 4.03 1.62
CA ALA A 17 2.38 5.39 2.11
C ALA A 17 2.84 6.44 1.10
N TYR A 18 3.83 6.13 0.25
CA TYR A 18 4.29 7.02 -0.82
C TYR A 18 3.21 7.11 -1.90
N VAL A 19 2.80 5.96 -2.41
CA VAL A 19 1.79 5.88 -3.47
C VAL A 19 0.49 6.58 -3.07
N LEU A 20 0.02 6.39 -1.83
CA LEU A 20 -1.21 7.03 -1.34
C LEU A 20 -1.05 8.51 -1.00
N SER A 21 0.17 9.00 -0.72
CA SER A 21 0.40 10.44 -0.51
C SER A 21 0.46 11.22 -1.82
N GLU A 22 0.93 10.58 -2.89
CA GLU A 22 0.98 11.17 -4.23
C GLU A 22 -0.40 11.15 -4.94
N ASP A 23 -1.37 10.38 -4.43
CA ASP A 23 -2.71 10.32 -5.01
C ASP A 23 -3.66 11.38 -4.42
N HIS A 24 -3.83 12.47 -5.17
CA HIS A 24 -4.77 13.55 -4.83
C HIS A 24 -6.18 13.36 -5.42
N ASP A 25 -6.43 12.25 -6.12
CA ASP A 25 -7.67 11.96 -6.80
C ASP A 25 -8.44 10.82 -6.14
N LEU A 26 -8.57 10.89 -4.82
CA LEU A 26 -9.34 9.98 -3.98
C LEU A 26 -10.53 10.72 -3.38
N ASN A 27 -11.66 10.03 -3.24
CA ASN A 27 -12.77 10.57 -2.46
C ASN A 27 -12.48 10.44 -0.96
N GLN A 28 -11.98 9.27 -0.56
CA GLN A 28 -11.71 8.96 0.83
C GLN A 28 -10.67 7.86 0.95
N LEU A 29 -9.78 7.99 1.94
CA LEU A 29 -8.88 6.93 2.37
C LEU A 29 -9.35 6.38 3.73
N ILE A 30 -9.55 5.07 3.79
CA ILE A 30 -9.88 4.33 5.00
C ILE A 30 -8.71 3.38 5.30
N VAL A 31 -8.27 3.34 6.55
CA VAL A 31 -7.33 2.35 7.06
C VAL A 31 -8.05 1.47 8.06
N VAL A 32 -7.97 0.16 7.87
CA VAL A 32 -8.51 -0.82 8.80
C VAL A 32 -7.74 -0.73 10.12
N GLU A 33 -8.48 -0.55 11.21
CA GLU A 33 -7.92 -0.47 12.55
C GLU A 33 -7.47 -1.86 13.03
N ASN A 34 -6.16 -2.01 13.24
CA ASN A 34 -5.55 -3.21 13.80
C ASN A 34 -4.23 -2.84 14.50
N ARG A 35 -3.51 -3.81 15.07
CA ARG A 35 -2.24 -3.54 15.78
C ARG A 35 -1.15 -2.96 14.86
N GLN A 36 -1.22 -3.23 13.56
CA GLN A 36 -0.24 -2.83 12.56
C GLN A 36 -0.52 -1.43 11.99
N SER A 37 -1.76 -0.94 12.06
CA SER A 37 -2.17 0.29 11.37
C SER A 37 -1.54 1.56 11.97
N PHE A 38 -1.12 1.56 13.23
CA PHE A 38 -0.61 2.77 13.91
C PHE A 38 0.61 3.38 13.22
N ARG A 39 1.63 2.57 12.90
CA ARG A 39 2.86 3.07 12.25
C ARG A 39 2.55 3.58 10.85
N PHE A 40 1.73 2.84 10.11
CA PHE A 40 1.29 3.22 8.77
C PHE A 40 0.50 4.55 8.76
N VAL A 41 -0.47 4.72 9.67
CA VAL A 41 -1.25 5.96 9.83
C VAL A 41 -0.35 7.14 10.18
N ARG A 42 0.66 6.95 11.04
CA ARG A 42 1.63 8.01 11.36
C ARG A 42 2.41 8.46 10.11
N LYS A 43 2.81 7.53 9.25
CA LYS A 43 3.50 7.83 7.99
C LYS A 43 2.61 8.62 7.03
N LEU A 44 1.36 8.18 6.84
CA LEU A 44 0.38 8.91 6.04
C LEU A 44 0.18 10.34 6.54
N LYS A 45 -0.03 10.52 7.85
CA LYS A 45 -0.21 11.84 8.47
C LYS A 45 0.99 12.75 8.30
N SER A 46 2.21 12.20 8.37
CA SER A 46 3.44 12.97 8.14
C SER A 46 3.59 13.49 6.71
N ARG A 47 2.79 12.96 5.77
CA ARG A 47 2.72 13.37 4.36
C ARG A 47 1.39 14.07 4.02
N ASN A 48 0.73 14.64 5.02
CA ASN A 48 -0.56 15.33 4.87
C ASN A 48 -1.71 14.45 4.35
N CYS A 49 -1.58 13.13 4.43
CA CYS A 49 -2.65 12.19 4.11
C CYS A 49 -3.39 11.78 5.39
N GLN A 50 -4.67 12.18 5.51
CA GLN A 50 -5.49 11.95 6.71
C GLN A 50 -6.50 10.82 6.47
N PRO A 51 -6.17 9.57 6.83
CA PRO A 51 -7.11 8.47 6.69
C PRO A 51 -8.18 8.49 7.78
N ARG A 52 -9.36 7.94 7.47
CA ARG A 52 -10.31 7.51 8.50
C ARG A 52 -9.96 6.11 8.99
N LEU A 53 -10.12 5.85 10.28
CA LEU A 53 -9.84 4.54 10.86
C LEU A 53 -11.14 3.85 11.25
N PHE A 54 -11.29 2.61 10.84
CA PHE A 54 -12.44 1.77 11.21
C PHE A 54 -12.02 0.31 11.39
N PRO A 55 -12.60 -0.43 12.35
CA PRO A 55 -12.54 -1.88 12.36
C PRO A 55 -13.08 -2.48 11.06
N LEU A 56 -12.51 -3.59 10.59
CA LEU A 56 -12.83 -4.19 9.29
C LEU A 56 -14.34 -4.51 9.14
N ASP A 57 -14.96 -5.03 10.20
CA ASP A 57 -16.38 -5.39 10.27
C ASP A 57 -17.32 -4.18 10.13
N LYS A 58 -16.83 -2.97 10.46
CA LYS A 58 -17.62 -1.74 10.37
C LYS A 58 -17.46 -1.00 9.05
N VAL A 59 -16.42 -1.31 8.25
CA VAL A 59 -16.19 -0.65 6.95
C VAL A 59 -17.43 -0.67 6.04
N PRO A 60 -18.16 -1.79 5.85
CA PRO A 60 -19.35 -1.81 4.98
C PRO A 60 -20.46 -0.86 5.43
N ILE A 61 -20.61 -0.63 6.75
CA ILE A 61 -21.63 0.25 7.31
C ILE A 61 -21.34 1.69 6.88
N PHE A 62 -20.10 2.13 7.06
CA PHE A 62 -19.67 3.48 6.67
C PHE A 62 -19.69 3.71 5.15
N LEU A 63 -19.39 2.68 4.36
CA LEU A 63 -19.49 2.76 2.90
C LEU A 63 -20.96 2.96 2.45
N LYS A 64 -21.91 2.27 3.09
CA LYS A 64 -23.35 2.47 2.82
C LYS A 64 -23.82 3.88 3.21
N GLU A 65 -23.40 4.39 4.36
CA GLU A 65 -23.71 5.76 4.79
C GLU A 65 -23.16 6.81 3.83
N ALA A 66 -21.91 6.65 3.37
CA ALA A 66 -21.31 7.56 2.40
C ALA A 66 -22.10 7.58 1.08
N ASN A 67 -22.52 6.42 0.58
CA ASN A 67 -23.33 6.33 -0.63
C ASN A 67 -24.75 6.93 -0.44
N ASN A 68 -25.38 6.71 0.73
CA ASN A 68 -26.72 7.24 1.03
C ASN A 68 -26.73 8.76 1.26
N SER A 69 -25.68 9.31 1.89
CA SER A 69 -25.52 10.76 2.07
C SER A 69 -25.42 11.49 0.73
N VAL A 70 -24.77 10.88 -0.27
CA VAL A 70 -24.67 11.44 -1.63
C VAL A 70 -26.04 11.35 -2.32
N TYR A 71 -26.75 10.21 -2.21
CA TYR A 71 -28.11 10.05 -2.72
C TYR A 71 -29.06 11.14 -2.16
N ASN A 72 -29.01 11.40 -0.86
CA ASN A 72 -29.81 12.46 -0.24
C ASN A 72 -29.36 13.87 -0.64
N SER A 73 -28.08 14.11 -0.91
CA SER A 73 -27.59 15.41 -1.40
C SER A 73 -28.00 15.71 -2.84
N VAL A 74 -28.13 14.67 -3.68
CA VAL A 74 -28.56 14.78 -5.09
C VAL A 74 -30.09 14.91 -5.20
N TYR A 75 -30.86 14.28 -4.30
CA TYR A 75 -32.32 14.46 -4.25
C TYR A 75 -32.78 15.69 -3.44
N SER A 76 -31.93 16.27 -2.59
CA SER A 76 -32.23 17.51 -1.84
C SER A 76 -31.94 18.81 -2.62
N SER A 77 -31.74 18.76 -3.93
CA SER A 77 -31.72 19.97 -4.77
C SER A 77 -33.10 20.62 -4.96
N VAL A 78 -34.14 20.13 -4.28
CA VAL A 78 -35.43 20.83 -4.14
C VAL A 78 -35.77 20.98 -2.66
N SER A 79 -35.13 21.95 -2.01
CA SER A 79 -35.68 22.83 -0.95
C SER A 79 -34.57 23.43 -0.08
N VAL A 80 -33.84 24.41 -0.61
CA VAL A 80 -33.07 25.34 0.23
C VAL A 80 -33.76 26.70 0.20
N ASN A 81 -34.87 26.81 0.93
CA ASN A 81 -35.52 28.09 1.24
C ASN A 81 -35.10 28.65 2.61
N ILE A 82 -33.98 28.19 3.18
CA ILE A 82 -33.52 28.59 4.52
C ILE A 82 -32.20 29.40 4.48
N LEU A 83 -31.66 29.71 3.30
CA LEU A 83 -30.48 30.58 3.16
C LEU A 83 -30.75 31.84 2.31
N LYS A 84 -31.93 32.44 2.45
CA LYS A 84 -32.24 33.79 1.92
C LYS A 84 -32.25 34.89 2.99
N PHE A 85 -31.90 34.58 4.24
CA PHE A 85 -32.01 35.53 5.35
C PHE A 85 -30.71 36.28 5.70
N LEU A 86 -29.55 35.93 5.12
CA LEU A 86 -28.26 36.51 5.53
C LEU A 86 -27.41 37.13 4.41
N LEU A 87 -28.04 37.73 3.39
CA LEU A 87 -27.33 38.59 2.42
C LEU A 87 -28.14 39.86 2.10
N LYS A 88 -28.33 40.71 3.12
CA LYS A 88 -28.61 42.15 2.94
C LYS A 88 -27.43 42.95 3.47
N PHE A 89 -26.32 42.98 2.74
CA PHE A 89 -25.34 44.06 2.87
C PHE A 89 -24.83 44.45 1.47
N PRO A 90 -24.90 45.74 1.11
CA PRO A 90 -24.35 46.26 -0.14
C PRO A 90 -22.83 46.45 0.02
N PHE A 91 -22.13 46.68 -1.08
CA PHE A 91 -20.67 46.82 -1.22
C PHE A 91 -19.91 45.50 -1.43
N PHE A 92 -19.67 45.11 -2.68
CA PHE A 92 -18.36 45.24 -3.32
C PHE A 92 -18.48 44.98 -4.84
N LYS A 93 -17.49 45.49 -5.56
CA LYS A 93 -17.52 45.95 -6.95
C LYS A 93 -17.49 44.83 -8.00
N LYS A 94 -17.92 45.23 -9.20
CA LYS A 94 -18.05 44.51 -10.47
C LYS A 94 -16.66 44.26 -11.14
N ILE A 95 -16.57 43.16 -11.92
CA ILE A 95 -15.78 42.92 -13.18
C ILE A 95 -14.51 42.02 -13.05
N PRO A 96 -14.11 41.19 -14.06
CA PRO A 96 -14.80 40.65 -15.26
C PRO A 96 -14.80 39.10 -15.37
N HIS A 97 -15.70 38.63 -16.24
CA HIS A 97 -15.64 37.33 -16.91
C HIS A 97 -14.29 37.08 -17.61
N ASN A 98 -13.71 35.89 -17.40
CA ASN A 98 -12.84 35.26 -18.38
C ASN A 98 -13.31 33.81 -18.57
N SER A 99 -14.17 33.62 -19.57
CA SER A 99 -14.60 32.33 -20.08
C SER A 99 -13.54 31.80 -21.04
N ARG A 100 -12.74 30.82 -20.61
CA ARG A 100 -11.93 30.00 -21.53
C ARG A 100 -11.73 28.58 -20.99
N GLY A 101 -12.27 27.62 -21.73
CA GLY A 101 -11.76 26.26 -21.78
C GLY A 101 -12.20 25.30 -20.67
N LYS A 102 -13.50 25.03 -20.51
CA LYS A 102 -13.93 23.75 -19.93
C LYS A 102 -13.74 22.67 -20.99
N SER A 103 -12.59 22.01 -20.97
CA SER A 103 -12.48 20.65 -21.48
C SER A 103 -13.57 19.81 -20.81
N LYS A 104 -14.28 19.00 -21.58
CA LYS A 104 -15.24 18.01 -21.07
C LYS A 104 -14.45 16.91 -20.34
N GLU A 105 -14.00 17.20 -19.12
CA GLU A 105 -13.58 16.17 -18.19
C GLU A 105 -14.86 15.43 -17.79
N LYS A 106 -15.06 14.22 -18.31
CA LYS A 106 -16.09 13.32 -17.80
C LYS A 106 -15.84 13.22 -16.30
N ASN A 107 -16.84 13.53 -15.46
CA ASN A 107 -16.79 13.33 -14.01
C ASN A 107 -16.44 11.86 -13.73
N LYS A 108 -15.15 11.55 -13.61
CA LYS A 108 -14.67 10.21 -13.28
C LYS A 108 -14.90 10.07 -11.78
N GLU A 109 -15.71 9.09 -11.37
CA GLU A 109 -15.96 8.90 -9.94
C GLU A 109 -14.64 8.59 -9.23
N LYS A 110 -14.27 9.45 -8.27
CA LYS A 110 -13.09 9.25 -7.44
C LYS A 110 -13.32 8.04 -6.52
N PRO A 111 -12.38 7.10 -6.42
CA PRO A 111 -12.61 5.90 -5.62
C PRO A 111 -12.45 6.19 -4.13
N ILE A 112 -13.07 5.33 -3.32
CA ILE A 112 -12.73 5.13 -1.92
C ILE A 112 -11.65 4.04 -1.87
N VAL A 113 -10.57 4.29 -1.15
CA VAL A 113 -9.50 3.30 -0.94
C VAL A 113 -9.56 2.78 0.49
N VAL A 114 -9.57 1.46 0.65
CA VAL A 114 -9.59 0.79 1.98
C VAL A 114 -8.31 -0.04 2.13
N VAL A 115 -7.45 0.32 3.08
CA VAL A 115 -6.18 -0.39 3.32
C VAL A 115 -6.26 -1.25 4.56
N ASN A 116 -5.90 -2.53 4.41
CA ASN A 116 -5.74 -3.47 5.51
C ASN A 116 -4.31 -4.04 5.52
N THR A 117 -3.47 -3.53 6.43
CA THR A 117 -2.10 -4.01 6.61
C THR A 117 -2.12 -5.25 7.52
N LEU A 118 -1.57 -6.37 7.07
CA LEU A 118 -1.51 -7.60 7.88
C LEU A 118 -0.22 -7.67 8.72
N LYS A 119 -0.14 -8.68 9.60
CA LYS A 119 0.95 -8.86 10.56
C LYS A 119 2.33 -8.94 9.88
N LEU A 120 3.34 -8.30 10.50
CA LEU A 120 4.76 -8.48 10.19
C LEU A 120 5.15 -9.97 10.16
N GLY A 121 6.06 -10.32 9.24
CA GLY A 121 6.75 -11.61 9.27
C GLY A 121 5.90 -12.82 8.85
N LEU A 122 4.69 -12.63 8.32
CA LEU A 122 3.86 -13.75 7.84
C LEU A 122 4.57 -14.64 6.81
N HIS A 123 5.53 -14.11 6.05
CA HIS A 123 6.31 -14.89 5.07
C HIS A 123 7.14 -16.03 5.70
N ALA A 124 7.38 -16.02 7.00
CA ALA A 124 8.07 -17.10 7.70
C ALA A 124 7.25 -18.40 7.76
N ASP A 125 5.93 -18.33 7.54
CA ASP A 125 5.02 -19.48 7.47
C ASP A 125 4.08 -19.32 6.26
N CYS A 126 4.37 -20.08 5.19
CA CYS A 126 3.65 -19.99 3.92
C CYS A 126 2.16 -20.34 4.05
N GLU A 127 1.81 -21.31 4.90
CA GLU A 127 0.40 -21.70 5.10
C GLU A 127 -0.36 -20.64 5.88
N LEU A 128 0.26 -20.08 6.92
CA LEU A 128 -0.31 -18.98 7.67
C LEU A 128 -0.49 -17.73 6.79
N LEU A 129 0.52 -17.36 6.00
CA LEU A 129 0.45 -16.25 5.05
C LEU A 129 -0.73 -16.42 4.09
N ARG A 130 -0.84 -17.60 3.48
CA ARG A 130 -1.91 -17.91 2.52
C ARG A 130 -3.28 -17.85 3.20
N SER A 131 -3.43 -18.47 4.37
CA SER A 131 -4.68 -18.47 5.14
C SER A 131 -5.13 -17.04 5.49
N GLU A 132 -4.23 -16.22 6.03
CA GLU A 132 -4.51 -14.82 6.39
C GLU A 132 -4.94 -13.99 5.17
N ILE A 133 -4.22 -14.10 4.05
CA ILE A 133 -4.57 -13.37 2.83
C ILE A 133 -5.93 -13.83 2.30
N TYR A 134 -6.21 -15.14 2.27
CA TYR A 134 -7.47 -15.68 1.73
C TYR A 134 -8.67 -15.26 2.58
N GLN A 135 -8.52 -15.26 3.91
CA GLN A 135 -9.55 -14.77 4.81
C GLN A 135 -9.85 -13.29 4.59
N ASN A 136 -8.81 -12.46 4.40
CA ASN A 136 -8.99 -11.03 4.16
C ASN A 136 -9.58 -10.75 2.76
N ILE A 137 -9.19 -11.50 1.72
CA ILE A 137 -9.82 -11.44 0.39
C ILE A 137 -11.33 -11.67 0.51
N ARG A 138 -11.74 -12.78 1.16
CA ARG A 138 -13.16 -13.12 1.31
C ARG A 138 -13.94 -12.04 2.06
N LYS A 139 -13.39 -11.49 3.14
CA LYS A 139 -14.04 -10.42 3.93
C LYS A 139 -14.17 -9.14 3.11
N MET A 140 -13.07 -8.70 2.47
CA MET A 140 -13.03 -7.42 1.76
C MET A 140 -13.79 -7.44 0.43
N ALA A 141 -13.91 -8.61 -0.22
CA ALA A 141 -14.67 -8.77 -1.45
C ALA A 141 -16.16 -8.43 -1.30
N THR A 142 -16.71 -8.50 -0.08
CA THR A 142 -18.12 -8.19 0.20
C THR A 142 -18.50 -6.73 -0.02
N PHE A 143 -17.51 -5.83 -0.12
CA PHE A 143 -17.74 -4.39 -0.25
C PHE A 143 -16.82 -3.69 -1.27
N SER A 144 -16.00 -4.46 -2.00
CA SER A 144 -14.98 -3.91 -2.91
C SER A 144 -15.33 -4.19 -4.36
N ASP A 145 -15.03 -3.25 -5.25
CA ASP A 145 -15.07 -3.45 -6.70
C ASP A 145 -13.76 -4.05 -7.23
N GLY A 146 -12.67 -3.87 -6.48
CA GLY A 146 -11.40 -4.55 -6.69
C GLY A 146 -10.55 -4.63 -5.43
N ILE A 147 -9.65 -5.60 -5.39
CA ILE A 147 -8.68 -5.81 -4.30
C ILE A 147 -7.28 -5.87 -4.90
N LEU A 148 -6.40 -4.98 -4.46
CA LEU A 148 -4.98 -5.04 -4.74
C LEU A 148 -4.27 -5.82 -3.63
N ILE A 149 -3.66 -6.93 -3.99
CA ILE A 149 -2.75 -7.68 -3.13
C ILE A 149 -1.39 -6.99 -3.18
N PHE A 150 -1.13 -6.14 -2.19
CA PHE A 150 0.11 -5.38 -2.03
C PHE A 150 1.15 -6.23 -1.26
N TYR A 151 1.42 -7.40 -1.84
CA TYR A 151 2.36 -8.43 -1.41
C TYR A 151 3.07 -8.98 -2.64
N GLY A 152 4.31 -9.44 -2.45
CA GLY A 152 4.95 -10.35 -3.39
C GLY A 152 4.48 -11.79 -3.18
N ASN A 153 4.97 -12.70 -4.00
CA ASN A 153 4.60 -14.11 -3.99
C ASN A 153 5.05 -14.89 -2.74
N CYS A 154 6.09 -14.40 -2.04
CA CYS A 154 6.64 -14.91 -0.77
C CYS A 154 6.72 -16.44 -0.73
N GLY A 155 7.61 -17.02 -1.55
CA GLY A 155 7.80 -18.48 -1.61
C GLY A 155 6.69 -19.23 -2.37
N HIS A 156 6.09 -18.60 -3.38
CA HIS A 156 4.98 -19.14 -4.18
C HIS A 156 3.64 -19.30 -3.46
N SER A 157 3.55 -18.83 -2.21
CA SER A 157 2.34 -18.91 -1.37
C SER A 157 1.10 -18.30 -2.03
N LEU A 158 1.29 -17.32 -2.92
CA LEU A 158 0.21 -16.57 -3.57
C LEU A 158 0.03 -16.85 -5.06
N ARG A 159 0.81 -17.77 -5.64
CA ARG A 159 0.83 -18.02 -7.10
C ARG A 159 -0.54 -18.39 -7.67
N ASN A 160 -1.32 -19.17 -6.92
CA ASN A 160 -2.63 -19.66 -7.36
C ASN A 160 -3.79 -18.75 -6.95
N THR A 161 -3.54 -17.63 -6.25
CA THR A 161 -4.60 -16.77 -5.69
C THR A 161 -5.57 -16.28 -6.76
N ALA A 162 -5.09 -15.92 -7.95
CA ALA A 162 -5.95 -15.49 -9.06
C ALA A 162 -6.90 -16.61 -9.54
N VAL A 163 -6.43 -17.86 -9.54
CA VAL A 163 -7.22 -19.03 -9.97
C VAL A 163 -8.23 -19.42 -8.89
N ASP A 164 -7.80 -19.45 -7.64
CA ASP A 164 -8.62 -19.85 -6.48
C ASP A 164 -9.80 -18.89 -6.21
N PHE A 165 -9.70 -17.65 -6.71
CA PHE A 165 -10.71 -16.61 -6.59
C PHE A 165 -11.25 -16.13 -7.95
N LYS A 166 -11.24 -16.98 -8.98
CA LYS A 166 -11.80 -16.63 -10.31
C LYS A 166 -13.28 -16.24 -10.27
N ASP A 167 -14.04 -16.78 -9.32
CA ASP A 167 -15.48 -16.58 -9.14
C ASP A 167 -15.80 -15.46 -8.13
N LEU A 168 -14.79 -14.70 -7.71
CA LEU A 168 -14.96 -13.56 -6.80
C LEU A 168 -15.77 -12.45 -7.51
N PRO A 169 -16.72 -11.78 -6.82
CA PRO A 169 -17.51 -10.70 -7.42
C PRO A 169 -16.69 -9.46 -7.80
N CYS A 170 -15.44 -9.37 -7.34
CA CYS A 170 -14.56 -8.23 -7.57
C CYS A 170 -13.23 -8.66 -8.18
N SER A 171 -12.52 -7.71 -8.80
CA SER A 171 -11.26 -8.00 -9.50
C SER A 171 -10.08 -8.06 -8.55
N LEU A 172 -9.20 -9.05 -8.71
CA LEU A 172 -7.93 -9.11 -8.01
C LEU A 172 -6.80 -8.51 -8.85
N TYR A 173 -5.98 -7.68 -8.20
CA TYR A 173 -4.78 -7.07 -8.76
C TYR A 173 -3.58 -7.45 -7.90
N PHE A 174 -2.39 -7.46 -8.49
CA PHE A 174 -1.14 -7.89 -7.84
C PHE A 174 -0.02 -6.91 -8.16
N LEU A 175 1.02 -6.91 -7.33
CA LEU A 175 2.27 -6.20 -7.64
C LEU A 175 2.99 -6.93 -8.76
N LYS A 176 3.14 -6.25 -9.91
CA LYS A 176 3.73 -6.85 -11.11
C LYS A 176 4.94 -6.06 -11.60
N ASP A 177 5.94 -6.80 -12.08
CA ASP A 177 7.10 -6.23 -12.76
C ASP A 177 6.80 -5.83 -14.20
N GLU A 178 7.82 -5.36 -14.90
CA GLU A 178 7.71 -4.90 -16.30
C GLU A 178 7.36 -6.03 -17.28
N ASN A 179 7.67 -7.28 -16.93
CA ASN A 179 7.31 -8.46 -17.69
C ASN A 179 5.84 -8.89 -17.43
N GLY A 180 5.16 -8.23 -16.48
CA GLY A 180 3.78 -8.54 -16.09
C GLY A 180 3.67 -9.73 -15.14
N GLU A 181 4.81 -10.22 -14.63
CA GLU A 181 4.90 -11.29 -13.64
C GLU A 181 4.67 -10.74 -12.23
N ILE A 182 4.14 -11.57 -11.33
CA ILE A 182 3.99 -11.18 -9.92
C ILE A 182 5.39 -11.14 -9.31
N VAL A 183 5.69 -10.04 -8.61
CA VAL A 183 6.98 -9.89 -7.91
C VAL A 183 7.17 -10.94 -6.82
N ASP A 184 8.40 -11.40 -6.65
CA ASP A 184 8.73 -12.49 -5.72
C ASP A 184 8.46 -12.14 -4.26
N ASP A 185 8.87 -10.96 -3.81
CA ASP A 185 8.71 -10.51 -2.43
C ASP A 185 8.80 -8.97 -2.30
N CYS A 186 8.86 -8.47 -1.07
CA CYS A 186 8.99 -7.04 -0.81
C CYS A 186 10.36 -6.45 -1.21
N ILE A 187 11.41 -7.26 -1.29
CA ILE A 187 12.74 -6.82 -1.75
C ILE A 187 12.72 -6.64 -3.26
N SER A 188 12.11 -7.56 -4.00
CA SER A 188 11.87 -7.41 -5.45
C SER A 188 11.09 -6.12 -5.76
N VAL A 189 10.03 -5.82 -5.00
CA VAL A 189 9.30 -4.55 -5.12
C VAL A 189 10.23 -3.35 -4.92
N ALA A 190 11.03 -3.36 -3.85
CA ALA A 190 11.93 -2.26 -3.51
C ALA A 190 13.09 -2.09 -4.49
N LEU A 191 13.52 -3.14 -5.20
CA LEU A 191 14.54 -3.08 -6.24
C LEU A 191 13.97 -2.78 -7.63
N GLY A 192 12.65 -2.79 -7.79
CA GLY A 192 11.98 -2.45 -9.03
C GLY A 192 11.63 -3.63 -9.94
N GLY A 193 11.66 -4.86 -9.45
CA GLY A 193 11.25 -6.05 -10.19
C GLY A 193 12.13 -7.27 -9.93
N ASN A 194 11.68 -8.41 -10.46
CA ASN A 194 12.34 -9.71 -10.26
C ASN A 194 13.72 -9.76 -10.92
N ASP A 195 13.85 -9.24 -12.15
CA ASP A 195 15.12 -9.21 -12.88
C ASP A 195 16.18 -8.37 -12.16
N ASN A 196 15.80 -7.17 -11.68
CA ASN A 196 16.69 -6.34 -10.87
C ASN A 196 17.12 -7.06 -9.60
N TYR A 197 16.19 -7.75 -8.92
CA TYR A 197 16.55 -8.51 -7.72
C TYR A 197 17.54 -9.63 -8.03
N ALA A 198 17.30 -10.39 -9.10
CA ALA A 198 18.19 -11.44 -9.57
C ALA A 198 19.59 -10.90 -9.95
N GLU A 199 19.66 -9.75 -10.61
CA GLU A 199 20.93 -9.09 -10.95
C GLU A 199 21.73 -8.71 -9.69
N VAL A 200 21.07 -8.09 -8.69
CA VAL A 200 21.73 -7.74 -7.44
C VAL A 200 22.21 -9.00 -6.71
N MET A 201 21.41 -10.07 -6.66
CA MET A 201 21.83 -11.36 -6.09
C MET A 201 23.08 -11.91 -6.80
N GLN A 202 23.10 -11.90 -8.14
CA GLN A 202 24.22 -12.41 -8.94
C GLN A 202 25.49 -11.57 -8.77
N SER A 203 25.35 -10.24 -8.59
CA SER A 203 26.48 -9.34 -8.34
C SER A 203 27.28 -9.70 -7.07
N GLY A 204 26.66 -10.42 -6.14
CA GLY A 204 27.28 -10.93 -4.93
C GLY A 204 28.35 -12.00 -5.18
N LYS A 205 28.41 -12.61 -6.37
CA LYS A 205 29.40 -13.65 -6.74
C LYS A 205 29.52 -14.76 -5.69
N GLY A 206 28.39 -15.20 -5.13
CA GLY A 206 28.31 -16.24 -4.10
C GLY A 206 28.53 -15.74 -2.66
N ILE A 207 28.78 -14.44 -2.45
CA ILE A 207 28.78 -13.84 -1.12
C ILE A 207 27.33 -13.76 -0.62
N GLY A 208 27.05 -14.29 0.57
CA GLY A 208 25.73 -14.15 1.19
C GLY A 208 25.41 -12.70 1.54
N MET A 209 24.27 -12.22 1.06
CA MET A 209 23.80 -10.84 1.21
C MET A 209 22.45 -10.76 1.93
N ILE A 210 22.32 -9.80 2.85
CA ILE A 210 21.05 -9.44 3.49
C ILE A 210 20.57 -8.11 2.92
N TYR A 211 19.31 -8.03 2.52
CA TYR A 211 18.72 -6.86 1.90
C TYR A 211 17.90 -6.08 2.91
N LEU A 212 18.25 -4.80 3.11
CA LEU A 212 17.62 -3.94 4.09
C LEU A 212 16.93 -2.78 3.40
N THR A 213 15.60 -2.78 3.43
CA THR A 213 14.80 -1.56 3.24
C THR A 213 14.67 -0.82 4.57
N PRO A 214 14.22 0.46 4.61
CA PRO A 214 13.99 1.16 5.87
C PRO A 214 13.00 0.45 6.78
N MET A 215 11.98 -0.18 6.17
CA MET A 215 11.02 -1.01 6.88
C MET A 215 11.63 -2.25 7.52
N TRP A 216 12.48 -2.96 6.78
CA TRP A 216 13.17 -4.12 7.30
C TRP A 216 14.15 -3.73 8.42
N ALA A 217 14.98 -2.70 8.18
CA ALA A 217 16.00 -2.24 9.13
C ALA A 217 15.40 -1.69 10.44
N SER A 218 14.22 -1.08 10.40
CA SER A 218 13.55 -0.65 11.64
C SER A 218 12.84 -1.78 12.39
N SER A 219 12.59 -2.92 11.73
CA SER A 219 11.73 -4.00 12.25
C SER A 219 12.47 -5.29 12.59
N TRP A 220 13.76 -5.43 12.24
CA TRP A 220 14.49 -6.71 12.37
C TRP A 220 14.53 -7.27 13.80
N LYS A 221 14.60 -6.41 14.84
CA LYS A 221 14.57 -6.86 16.24
C LYS A 221 13.20 -7.45 16.62
N LYS A 222 12.12 -6.83 16.15
CA LYS A 222 10.75 -7.31 16.36
C LYS A 222 10.55 -8.66 15.64
N MET A 223 11.01 -8.77 14.40
CA MET A 223 10.96 -10.03 13.65
C MET A 223 11.72 -11.15 14.35
N ARG A 224 12.94 -10.87 14.84
CA ARG A 224 13.74 -11.82 15.62
C ARG A 224 12.96 -12.34 16.82
N MET A 225 12.31 -11.47 17.59
CA MET A 225 11.50 -11.87 18.76
C MET A 225 10.28 -12.72 18.38
N GLU A 226 9.60 -12.40 17.27
CA GLU A 226 8.39 -13.12 16.83
C GLU A 226 8.68 -14.47 16.15
N SER A 227 9.93 -14.68 15.70
CA SER A 227 10.34 -15.86 14.93
C SER A 227 10.67 -17.12 15.77
N ASN A 228 10.56 -17.09 17.10
CA ASN A 228 10.98 -18.19 17.99
C ASN A 228 12.38 -18.76 17.67
N ASN A 229 13.32 -17.93 17.19
CA ASN A 229 14.65 -18.34 16.70
C ASN A 229 14.63 -19.29 15.48
N THR A 230 13.82 -19.01 14.45
CA THR A 230 14.04 -19.61 13.12
C THR A 230 15.46 -19.32 12.60
N SER A 231 15.90 -20.07 11.58
CA SER A 231 17.23 -19.91 10.95
C SER A 231 17.53 -18.48 10.53
N ASP A 232 16.49 -17.72 10.15
CA ASP A 232 16.58 -16.36 9.61
C ASP A 232 17.15 -15.35 10.62
N PHE A 233 17.13 -15.68 11.91
CA PHE A 233 17.69 -14.85 12.98
C PHE A 233 18.66 -15.61 13.89
N ASN A 234 19.17 -16.76 13.45
CA ASN A 234 20.22 -17.47 14.17
C ASN A 234 21.57 -16.76 13.96
N ASP A 235 22.12 -16.16 15.02
CA ASP A 235 23.36 -15.38 14.96
C ASP A 235 24.54 -16.19 14.37
N SER A 236 24.66 -17.48 14.71
CA SER A 236 25.75 -18.33 14.19
C SER A 236 25.58 -18.62 12.71
N PHE A 237 24.35 -18.81 12.25
CA PHE A 237 24.03 -19.03 10.85
C PHE A 237 24.31 -17.77 10.02
N LEU A 238 23.79 -16.62 10.47
CA LEU A 238 23.96 -15.35 9.80
C LEU A 238 25.44 -14.97 9.67
N LYS A 239 26.22 -15.05 10.77
CA LYS A 239 27.66 -14.76 10.75
C LYS A 239 28.48 -15.73 9.90
N LYS A 240 28.01 -16.97 9.73
CA LYS A 240 28.69 -17.98 8.91
C LYS A 240 28.43 -17.80 7.42
N HIS A 241 27.18 -17.49 7.06
CA HIS A 241 26.71 -17.54 5.67
C HIS A 241 26.58 -16.17 5.01
N TYR A 242 26.48 -15.08 5.77
CA TYR A 242 26.30 -13.73 5.24
C TYR A 242 27.44 -12.82 5.63
N ARG A 243 27.86 -11.97 4.69
CA ARG A 243 29.02 -11.06 4.86
C ARG A 243 28.72 -9.63 4.44
N LYS A 244 27.57 -9.40 3.81
CA LYS A 244 27.21 -8.09 3.26
C LYS A 244 25.75 -7.76 3.52
N VAL A 245 25.51 -6.51 3.87
CA VAL A 245 24.22 -5.85 3.90
C VAL A 245 24.09 -4.99 2.65
N VAL A 246 23.03 -5.20 1.88
CA VAL A 246 22.60 -4.34 0.79
C VAL A 246 21.55 -3.38 1.35
N LYS A 247 21.96 -2.14 1.58
CA LYS A 247 21.08 -1.06 2.01
C LYS A 247 20.35 -0.49 0.79
N ILE A 248 19.04 -0.72 0.74
CA ILE A 248 18.17 -0.26 -0.34
C ILE A 248 17.53 1.06 0.12
N ASN A 249 18.03 2.16 -0.42
CA ASN A 249 17.50 3.49 -0.15
C ASN A 249 16.11 3.65 -0.78
N ASN A 250 15.28 4.48 -0.17
CA ASN A 250 14.00 4.88 -0.75
C ASN A 250 13.85 6.41 -0.65
N LYS A 251 12.90 6.97 -1.42
CA LYS A 251 12.75 8.43 -1.55
C LYS A 251 12.18 9.14 -0.32
N ILE A 252 11.81 8.40 0.72
CA ILE A 252 10.83 8.88 1.71
C ILE A 252 11.22 8.69 3.18
N SER A 253 12.15 7.78 3.45
CA SER A 253 12.54 7.46 4.81
C SER A 253 13.62 8.41 5.30
N LYS A 254 13.58 8.73 6.61
CA LYS A 254 14.58 9.61 7.22
C LYS A 254 15.95 8.93 7.18
N ARG A 255 16.86 9.49 6.37
CA ARG A 255 18.19 8.94 6.12
C ARG A 255 18.93 8.64 7.42
N ASP A 256 18.95 9.58 8.37
CA ASP A 256 19.65 9.40 9.66
C ASP A 256 19.18 8.22 10.51
N GLU A 257 17.88 7.93 10.54
CA GLU A 257 17.33 6.81 11.32
C GLU A 257 17.59 5.48 10.62
N PHE A 258 17.43 5.46 9.30
CA PHE A 258 17.70 4.28 8.49
C PHE A 258 19.17 3.89 8.56
N ASP A 259 20.08 4.84 8.41
CA ASP A 259 21.54 4.63 8.48
C ASP A 259 21.95 4.03 9.83
N LYS A 260 21.40 4.55 10.94
CA LYS A 260 21.64 4.01 12.29
C LYS A 260 21.16 2.57 12.42
N ASN A 261 19.97 2.26 11.90
CA ASN A 261 19.40 0.92 11.96
C ASN A 261 20.22 -0.10 11.14
N VAL A 262 20.66 0.30 9.94
CA VAL A 262 21.51 -0.51 9.07
C VAL A 262 22.87 -0.75 9.71
N LEU A 263 23.50 0.30 10.25
CA LEU A 263 24.77 0.19 10.96
C LEU A 263 24.65 -0.74 12.18
N ASN A 264 23.57 -0.61 12.95
CA ASN A 264 23.32 -1.49 14.10
C ASN A 264 23.19 -2.96 13.68
N TYR A 265 22.50 -3.25 12.58
CA TYR A 265 22.39 -4.61 12.05
C TYR A 265 23.75 -5.14 11.57
N SER A 266 24.44 -4.37 10.72
CA SER A 266 25.76 -4.71 10.17
C SER A 266 26.78 -5.03 11.27
N GLN A 267 26.85 -4.20 12.33
CA GLN A 267 27.76 -4.43 13.47
C GLN A 267 27.37 -5.66 14.29
N THR A 268 26.07 -5.93 14.45
CA THR A 268 25.59 -7.10 15.20
C THR A 268 26.04 -8.41 14.53
N PHE A 269 26.03 -8.44 13.19
CA PHE A 269 26.27 -9.65 12.41
C PHE A 269 27.60 -9.66 11.64
N ASP A 270 28.50 -8.70 11.90
CA ASP A 270 29.82 -8.60 11.26
C ASP A 270 29.76 -8.60 9.72
N MET A 271 28.93 -7.69 9.18
CA MET A 271 28.70 -7.57 7.74
C MET A 271 29.16 -6.21 7.23
N SER A 272 29.79 -6.19 6.05
CA SER A 272 30.04 -4.96 5.29
C SER A 272 28.75 -4.36 4.75
N ILE A 273 28.70 -3.05 4.50
CA ILE A 273 27.53 -2.37 3.93
C ILE A 273 27.83 -1.98 2.48
N THR A 274 26.91 -2.26 1.58
CA THR A 274 26.82 -1.64 0.25
C THR A 274 25.49 -0.90 0.14
N GLU A 275 25.48 0.19 -0.60
CA GLU A 275 24.26 0.98 -0.80
C GLU A 275 23.78 0.88 -2.25
N MET A 276 22.46 0.89 -2.42
CA MET A 276 21.80 0.92 -3.71
C MET A 276 20.55 1.80 -3.60
N GLU A 277 20.19 2.45 -4.71
CA GLU A 277 18.91 3.16 -4.79
C GLU A 277 17.79 2.17 -5.12
N GLY A 278 16.72 2.22 -4.33
CA GLY A 278 15.50 1.47 -4.57
C GLY A 278 14.54 2.19 -5.50
N SER A 279 13.44 1.51 -5.82
CA SER A 279 12.39 1.95 -6.72
C SER A 279 11.04 2.03 -6.00
N MET A 280 10.22 2.99 -6.43
CA MET A 280 8.79 3.07 -6.07
C MET A 280 7.89 2.65 -7.22
N GLU A 281 8.45 2.28 -8.37
CA GLU A 281 7.70 2.16 -9.61
C GLU A 281 6.71 1.01 -9.60
N ILE A 282 7.10 -0.16 -9.10
CA ILE A 282 6.22 -1.33 -8.99
C ILE A 282 4.99 -1.01 -8.16
N ALA A 283 5.20 -0.41 -6.99
CA ALA A 283 4.16 0.04 -6.08
C ALA A 283 3.22 1.05 -6.76
N SER A 284 3.78 2.10 -7.36
CA SER A 284 3.01 3.16 -8.01
C SER A 284 2.22 2.66 -9.22
N LYS A 285 2.86 1.92 -10.14
CA LYS A 285 2.25 1.40 -11.36
C LYS A 285 1.13 0.42 -11.02
N SER A 286 1.37 -0.52 -10.10
CA SER A 286 0.37 -1.53 -9.71
C SER A 286 -0.86 -0.90 -9.06
N TYR A 287 -0.66 0.09 -8.19
CA TYR A 287 -1.76 0.84 -7.58
C TYR A 287 -2.56 1.64 -8.61
N LEU A 288 -1.89 2.42 -9.47
CA LEU A 288 -2.56 3.23 -10.47
C LEU A 288 -3.34 2.37 -11.47
N ASN A 289 -2.81 1.21 -11.85
CA ASN A 289 -3.51 0.26 -12.71
C ASN A 289 -4.79 -0.26 -12.03
N ALA A 290 -4.69 -0.76 -10.79
CA ALA A 290 -5.83 -1.24 -10.03
C ALA A 290 -6.91 -0.16 -9.84
N LYS A 291 -6.48 1.06 -9.46
CA LYS A 291 -7.37 2.22 -9.28
C LYS A 291 -8.09 2.57 -10.58
N ASN A 292 -7.35 2.72 -11.68
CA ASN A 292 -7.91 3.13 -12.96
C ASN A 292 -8.92 2.11 -13.48
N ASP A 293 -8.65 0.82 -13.33
CA ASP A 293 -9.54 -0.23 -13.83
C ASP A 293 -10.81 -0.35 -13.00
N VAL A 294 -10.71 -0.23 -11.67
CA VAL A 294 -11.89 -0.16 -10.79
C VAL A 294 -12.76 1.05 -11.15
N CYS A 295 -12.17 2.23 -11.35
CA CYS A 295 -12.92 3.43 -11.77
C CYS A 295 -13.56 3.30 -13.16
N LYS A 296 -12.97 2.54 -14.10
CA LYS A 296 -13.58 2.32 -15.42
C LYS A 296 -14.77 1.38 -15.37
N LYS A 297 -14.69 0.30 -14.58
CA LYS A 297 -15.75 -0.73 -14.49
C LYS A 297 -17.06 -0.16 -13.94
N VAL A 298 -16.99 0.76 -12.97
CA VAL A 298 -18.17 1.42 -12.40
C VAL A 298 -18.89 2.33 -13.40
N VAL A 299 -18.20 2.84 -14.42
CA VAL A 299 -18.82 3.71 -15.46
C VAL A 299 -19.59 2.89 -16.51
N LEU A 300 -19.34 1.58 -16.58
CA LEU A 300 -19.93 0.68 -17.59
C LEU A 300 -21.10 -0.16 -17.06
N ASN A 301 -21.29 -0.21 -15.74
CA ASN A 301 -22.39 -0.89 -15.05
C ASN A 301 -23.47 0.11 -14.63
#